data_AF-A0AAF0MC42-F1
#
_entry.id   AF-A0AAF0MC42-F1
#
_cell.length_a   1.000
_cell.length_b   1.000
_cell.length_c   1.000
_cell.angle_alpha   90.00
_cell.angle_beta   90.00
_cell.angle_gamma   90.00
#
_symmetry.space_group_name_H-M   'P 1'
#
loop_
_entity.id
_entity.type
_entity.pdbx_description
1 polymer ?
#
loop_
_entity_poly.entity_id
_entity_poly.type
_entity_poly.pdbx_seq_one_letter_code
_entity_poly.pdbx_strand_id
1 'polypeptide(L)'
;MSGSQTVDEAFTNEFVAAVRARFRDSDLLRDGMEWVAGGVQPPDVATILYRDRPGGPVLGRRYPLKEYSALFGGETVQWLATEAWVSDITAPSGDGERKDVDWAEGLVPDPTEVRWLD
;
A
#
# COMPACT_ATOMS: atom_id res chain seq x y z
N MET A 1 21.96 17.78 6.15
CA MET A 1 22.12 16.42 6.68
C MET A 1 20.75 15.94 7.11
N SER A 2 20.06 15.19 6.26
CA SER A 2 18.79 14.55 6.64
C SER A 2 19.15 13.36 7.52
N GLY A 3 18.67 13.34 8.77
CA GLY A 3 18.80 12.15 9.61
C GLY A 3 18.03 11.02 8.94
N SER A 4 18.67 9.87 8.74
CA SER A 4 17.97 8.66 8.28
C SER A 4 16.82 8.40 9.25
N GLN A 5 15.58 8.49 8.77
CA GLN A 5 14.43 8.08 9.58
C GLN A 5 14.56 6.57 9.84
N THR A 6 14.36 6.16 11.08
CA THR A 6 14.27 4.74 11.41
C THR A 6 12.98 4.20 10.79
N VAL A 7 13.09 3.13 10.00
CA VAL A 7 11.92 2.40 9.54
C VAL A 7 11.49 1.45 10.65
N ASP A 8 10.39 1.80 11.30
CA ASP A 8 9.73 1.07 12.38
C ASP A 8 8.20 1.08 12.19
N GLU A 9 7.45 0.59 13.17
CA GLU A 9 6.00 0.47 13.11
C GLU A 9 5.34 1.86 12.97
N ALA A 10 5.91 2.90 13.59
CA ALA A 10 5.38 4.26 13.51
C ALA A 10 5.58 4.83 12.09
N PHE A 11 6.77 4.67 11.52
CA PHE A 11 7.05 5.01 10.12
C PHE A 11 6.10 4.29 9.16
N THR A 12 5.84 3.01 9.44
CA THR A 12 4.97 2.18 8.59
C THR A 12 3.51 2.59 8.69
N ASN A 13 3.03 2.94 9.88
CA ASN A 13 1.70 3.52 10.07
C ASN A 13 1.57 4.87 9.36
N GLU A 14 2.60 5.72 9.42
CA GLU A 14 2.61 7.00 8.71
C GLU A 14 2.54 6.80 7.20
N PHE A 15 3.24 5.79 6.66
CA PHE A 15 3.17 5.43 5.25
C PHE A 15 1.75 4.99 4.84
N VAL A 16 1.11 4.11 5.62
CA VAL A 16 -0.28 3.67 5.37
C VAL A 16 -1.23 4.88 5.36
N ALA A 17 -1.08 5.79 6.32
CA ALA A 17 -1.88 7.02 6.38
C ALA A 17 -1.63 7.96 5.19
N ALA A 18 -0.38 8.09 4.76
CA ALA A 18 0.00 8.91 3.61
C ALA A 18 -0.57 8.35 2.30
N VAL A 19 -0.52 7.03 2.09
CA VAL A 19 -1.16 6.37 0.94
C VAL A 19 -2.68 6.54 0.98
N ARG A 20 -3.32 6.35 2.15
CA ARG A 20 -4.77 6.57 2.31
C ARG A 20 -5.18 7.99 1.94
N ALA A 21 -4.36 8.99 2.26
CA ALA A 21 -4.66 10.38 1.89
C ALA A 21 -4.70 10.58 0.36
N ARG A 22 -3.88 9.84 -0.42
CA ARG A 22 -3.91 9.91 -1.90
C ARG A 22 -5.24 9.48 -2.50
N PHE A 23 -5.95 8.55 -1.86
CA PHE A 23 -7.30 8.14 -2.25
C PHE A 23 -8.38 9.20 -1.99
N ARG A 24 -8.03 10.35 -1.40
CA ARG A 24 -8.93 11.50 -1.22
C ARG A 24 -8.54 12.69 -2.08
N ASP A 25 -7.23 12.94 -2.17
CA ASP A 25 -6.72 14.26 -2.56
C ASP A 25 -5.87 14.23 -3.85
N SER A 26 -5.71 13.09 -4.51
CA SER A 26 -4.85 12.99 -5.71
C SER A 26 -5.58 13.33 -7.01
N ASP A 27 -4.93 14.14 -7.85
CA ASP A 27 -5.36 14.39 -9.23
C ASP A 27 -5.26 13.16 -10.15
N LEU A 28 -4.57 12.10 -9.72
CA LEU A 28 -4.49 10.82 -10.43
C LEU A 28 -5.60 9.86 -10.02
N LEU A 29 -6.46 10.23 -9.08
CA LEU A 29 -7.58 9.40 -8.64
C LEU A 29 -8.60 9.30 -9.78
N ARG A 30 -8.79 8.08 -10.29
CA ARG A 30 -9.76 7.78 -11.35
C ARG A 30 -11.09 7.34 -10.76
N ASP A 31 -12.17 7.52 -11.53
CA ASP A 31 -13.50 7.08 -11.12
C ASP A 31 -13.51 5.60 -10.73
N GLY A 32 -14.01 5.34 -9.51
CA GLY A 32 -14.11 3.98 -8.95
C GLY A 32 -12.83 3.41 -8.36
N MET A 33 -11.72 4.16 -8.33
CA MET A 33 -10.62 3.85 -7.44
C MET A 33 -11.05 4.08 -5.99
N GLU A 34 -10.77 3.12 -5.12
CA GLU A 34 -11.30 3.13 -3.74
C GLU A 34 -10.28 2.59 -2.76
N TRP A 35 -10.09 3.31 -1.65
CA TRP A 35 -9.42 2.77 -0.47
C TRP A 35 -10.32 1.75 0.23
N VAL A 36 -9.86 0.49 0.31
CA VAL A 36 -10.59 -0.55 1.05
C VAL A 36 -10.11 -0.59 2.49
N ALA A 37 -8.81 -0.85 2.69
CA ALA A 37 -8.21 -0.92 4.01
C ALA A 37 -6.68 -0.81 3.91
N GLY A 38 -6.04 -0.67 5.06
CA GLY A 38 -4.59 -0.78 5.16
C GLY A 38 -4.16 -0.86 6.60
N GLY A 39 -2.99 -1.45 6.82
CA GLY A 39 -2.45 -1.65 8.15
C GLY A 39 -1.01 -2.10 8.11
N VAL A 40 -0.45 -2.28 9.31
CA VAL A 40 0.92 -2.73 9.50
C VAL A 40 0.90 -4.18 9.96
N GLN A 41 1.74 -5.00 9.34
CA GLN A 41 1.98 -6.37 9.73
C GLN A 41 3.41 -6.54 10.24
N PRO A 42 3.66 -7.41 11.22
CA PRO A 42 5.00 -7.67 11.71
C PRO A 42 5.96 -8.20 10.61
N PRO A 43 7.26 -7.85 10.65
CA PRO A 43 7.85 -6.92 11.60
C PRO A 43 7.48 -5.46 11.33
N ASP A 44 7.39 -4.98 10.08
CA ASP A 44 7.07 -3.58 9.73
C ASP A 44 6.67 -3.49 8.24
N VAL A 45 5.70 -4.31 7.83
CA VAL A 45 5.23 -4.40 6.44
C VAL A 45 3.89 -3.67 6.33
N ALA A 46 3.83 -2.63 5.50
CA ALA A 46 2.55 -2.00 5.18
C ALA A 46 1.78 -2.88 4.18
N THR A 47 0.54 -3.22 4.52
CA THR A 47 -0.42 -3.83 3.61
C THR A 47 -1.43 -2.78 3.17
N ILE A 48 -1.60 -2.62 1.87
CA ILE A 48 -2.56 -1.68 1.26
C ILE A 48 -3.56 -2.47 0.43
N LEU A 49 -4.86 -2.29 0.73
CA LEU A 49 -5.96 -2.91 0.02
C LEU A 49 -6.81 -1.83 -0.67
N TYR A 50 -7.07 -2.00 -1.96
CA TYR A 50 -7.78 -1.00 -2.76
C TYR A 50 -8.52 -1.63 -3.94
N ARG A 51 -9.41 -0.87 -4.57
CA ARG A 51 -9.94 -1.17 -5.91
C ARG A 51 -9.37 -0.17 -6.91
N ASP A 52 -9.02 -0.64 -8.09
CA ASP A 52 -8.49 0.20 -9.18
C ASP A 52 -9.58 0.69 -10.14
N ARG A 53 -10.78 0.10 -10.10
CA ARG A 53 -11.93 0.40 -10.96
C ARG A 53 -13.27 -0.03 -10.32
N PRO A 54 -14.42 0.53 -10.78
CA PRO A 54 -15.74 0.13 -10.29
C PRO A 54 -15.98 -1.38 -10.47
N GLY A 55 -16.35 -2.07 -9.39
CA GLY A 55 -16.64 -3.51 -9.42
C GLY A 55 -15.45 -4.43 -9.69
N GLY A 56 -14.22 -3.89 -9.81
CA GLY A 56 -12.99 -4.69 -9.91
C GLY A 56 -12.70 -5.45 -8.61
N PRO A 57 -11.75 -6.40 -8.60
CA PRO A 57 -11.37 -7.12 -7.37
C PRO A 57 -10.79 -6.19 -6.30
N VAL A 58 -10.76 -6.66 -5.05
CA VAL A 58 -9.93 -6.01 -4.03
C VAL A 58 -8.49 -6.43 -4.27
N LEU A 59 -7.65 -5.46 -4.64
CA LEU A 59 -6.23 -5.64 -4.88
C LEU A 59 -5.46 -5.42 -3.57
N GLY A 60 -4.48 -6.27 -3.31
CA GLY A 60 -3.58 -6.18 -2.17
C GLY A 60 -2.14 -5.96 -2.60
N ARG A 61 -1.45 -5.03 -1.95
CA ARG A 61 0.00 -4.79 -2.09
C ARG A 61 0.67 -4.80 -0.72
N ARG A 62 1.92 -5.26 -0.70
CA ARG A 62 2.76 -5.26 0.50
C ARG A 62 4.01 -4.43 0.26
N TYR A 63 4.36 -3.64 1.26
CA TYR A 63 5.53 -2.79 1.25
C TYR A 63 6.39 -3.10 2.48
N PRO A 64 7.38 -3.99 2.35
CA PRO A 64 8.44 -4.13 3.34
C PRO A 64 9.26 -2.84 3.37
N LEU A 65 8.89 -1.87 4.21
CA LEU A 65 9.37 -0.49 4.04
C LEU A 65 10.87 -0.32 4.24
N LYS A 66 11.51 -1.22 4.97
CA LYS A 66 12.97 -1.20 5.12
C LYS A 66 13.68 -1.46 3.78
N GLU A 67 13.19 -2.44 3.02
CA GLU A 67 13.72 -2.77 1.70
C GLU A 67 13.28 -1.71 0.68
N TYR A 68 12.02 -1.31 0.73
CA TYR A 68 11.47 -0.29 -0.16
C TYR A 68 12.20 1.05 -0.01
N SER A 69 12.40 1.53 1.22
CA SER A 69 13.17 2.76 1.49
C SER A 69 14.62 2.67 1.03
N ALA A 70 15.25 1.49 1.13
CA ALA A 70 16.63 1.28 0.70
C ALA A 70 16.81 1.40 -0.82
N LEU A 71 15.79 1.07 -1.63
CA LEU A 71 15.83 1.26 -3.09
C LEU A 71 16.01 2.73 -3.49
N PHE A 72 15.62 3.64 -2.60
CA PHE A 72 15.59 5.08 -2.86
C PHE A 72 16.57 5.88 -2.00
N GLY A 73 17.39 5.22 -1.19
CA GLY A 73 18.42 5.89 -0.39
C GLY A 73 17.92 6.47 0.94
N GLY A 74 16.85 5.93 1.53
CA GLY A 74 16.38 6.34 2.86
C GLY A 74 15.44 7.55 2.83
N GLU A 75 14.64 7.66 1.77
CA GLU A 75 13.71 8.77 1.57
C GLU A 75 12.58 8.83 2.61
N THR A 76 11.97 10.01 2.70
CA THR A 76 10.86 10.28 3.64
C THR A 76 9.63 9.42 3.38
N VAL A 77 8.81 9.22 4.41
CA VAL A 77 7.51 8.53 4.31
C VAL A 77 6.66 9.10 3.17
N GLN A 78 6.56 10.43 3.06
CA GLN A 78 5.73 11.11 2.07
C GLN A 78 6.22 10.83 0.65
N TRP A 79 7.54 10.80 0.48
CA TRP A 79 8.15 10.47 -0.81
C TRP A 79 7.85 9.01 -1.19
N LEU A 80 8.08 8.06 -0.27
CA LEU A 80 7.78 6.64 -0.52
C LEU A 80 6.30 6.40 -0.83
N ALA A 81 5.40 7.05 -0.10
CA ALA A 81 3.95 6.94 -0.37
C ALA A 81 3.56 7.54 -1.73
N THR A 82 4.31 8.53 -2.21
CA THR A 82 4.12 9.12 -3.55
C THR A 82 4.57 8.14 -4.63
N GLU A 83 5.74 7.52 -4.45
CA GLU A 83 6.21 6.50 -5.39
C GLU A 83 5.28 5.29 -5.45
N ALA A 84 4.86 4.76 -4.30
CA ALA A 84 3.90 3.66 -4.25
C ALA A 84 2.58 4.03 -4.98
N TRP A 85 2.12 5.27 -4.80
CA TRP A 85 0.92 5.76 -5.48
C TRP A 85 1.08 5.81 -7.01
N VAL A 86 2.13 6.48 -7.49
CA VAL A 86 2.35 6.71 -8.92
C VAL A 86 2.75 5.43 -9.65
N SER A 87 3.65 4.65 -9.07
CA SER A 87 4.24 3.49 -9.75
C SER A 87 3.38 2.23 -9.63
N ASP A 88 2.71 2.02 -8.49
CA ASP A 88 2.10 0.73 -8.19
C ASP A 88 0.57 0.77 -8.15
N ILE A 89 0.00 1.82 -7.57
CA ILE A 89 -1.44 1.89 -7.24
C ILE A 89 -2.26 2.45 -8.41
N THR A 90 -1.79 3.51 -9.06
CA THR A 90 -2.50 4.12 -10.20
C THR A 90 -2.35 3.31 -11.49
N ALA A 91 -1.35 2.43 -11.57
CA ALA A 91 -1.06 1.57 -12.71
C ALA A 91 -0.80 0.10 -12.26
N PRO A 92 -1.80 -0.61 -11.69
CA PRO A 92 -1.60 -1.98 -11.26
C PRO A 92 -1.30 -2.91 -12.43
N SER A 93 -0.46 -3.91 -12.19
CA SER A 93 -0.04 -4.95 -13.14
C SER A 93 -1.13 -6.02 -13.34
N GLY A 94 -2.38 -5.59 -13.59
CA GLY A 94 -3.54 -6.46 -13.82
C GLY A 94 -4.40 -6.69 -12.57
N ASP A 95 -5.12 -7.81 -12.57
CA ASP A 95 -6.16 -8.12 -11.57
C ASP A 95 -5.63 -8.86 -10.32
N GLY A 96 -4.32 -9.09 -10.25
CA GLY A 96 -3.66 -9.83 -9.18
C GLY A 96 -4.05 -11.31 -9.11
N GLU A 97 -3.45 -12.01 -8.14
CA GLU A 97 -3.64 -13.45 -7.95
C GLU A 97 -4.15 -13.78 -6.55
N ARG A 98 -4.95 -14.84 -6.42
CA ARG A 98 -5.29 -15.37 -5.09
C ARG A 98 -4.05 -16.04 -4.52
N LYS A 99 -3.75 -15.75 -3.26
CA LYS A 99 -2.64 -16.37 -2.52
C LYS A 99 -3.17 -16.96 -1.21
N ASP A 100 -2.63 -18.09 -0.80
CA ASP A 100 -2.91 -18.72 0.49
C ASP A 100 -2.04 -18.08 1.57
N VAL A 101 -2.48 -16.91 2.05
CA VAL A 101 -1.76 -16.03 2.97
C VAL A 101 -2.73 -15.31 3.90
N ASP A 102 -2.25 -14.90 5.07
CA ASP A 102 -3.00 -14.20 6.13
C ASP A 102 -2.84 -12.67 6.08
N TRP A 103 -2.25 -12.13 5.02
CA TRP A 103 -1.80 -10.74 4.98
C TRP A 103 -2.91 -9.67 5.08
N ALA A 104 -4.17 -10.08 4.87
CA ALA A 104 -5.34 -9.22 4.98
C ALA A 104 -6.23 -9.56 6.20
N GLU A 105 -5.80 -10.47 7.07
CA GLU A 105 -6.55 -10.83 8.27
C GLU A 105 -6.77 -9.60 9.16
N GLY A 106 -8.02 -9.39 9.59
CA GLY A 106 -8.42 -8.23 10.38
C GLY A 106 -8.57 -6.91 9.60
N LEU A 107 -8.13 -6.84 8.34
CA LEU A 107 -8.32 -5.65 7.49
C LEU A 107 -9.64 -5.68 6.73
N VAL A 108 -10.14 -6.87 6.37
CA VAL A 108 -11.38 -7.07 5.63
C VAL A 108 -12.18 -8.26 6.21
N PRO A 109 -13.51 -8.32 5.98
CA PRO A 109 -14.33 -9.42 6.47
C PRO A 109 -13.97 -10.79 5.89
N ASP A 110 -13.55 -10.83 4.63
CA ASP A 110 -13.11 -12.04 3.94
C ASP A 110 -11.74 -11.79 3.27
N PRO A 111 -10.63 -12.19 3.90
CA PRO A 111 -9.28 -11.98 3.35
C PRO A 111 -8.99 -12.86 2.13
N THR A 112 -9.77 -13.92 1.89
CA THR A 112 -9.54 -14.87 0.77
C THR A 112 -9.95 -14.29 -0.59
N GLU A 113 -10.74 -13.22 -0.57
CA GLU A 113 -11.19 -12.51 -1.77
C GLU A 113 -10.17 -11.47 -2.27
N VAL A 114 -9.11 -11.21 -1.50
CA VAL A 114 -8.03 -10.30 -1.91
C VAL A 114 -7.18 -10.93 -3.02
N ARG A 115 -6.93 -10.15 -4.07
CA ARG A 115 -6.02 -10.48 -5.16
C ARG A 115 -4.71 -9.73 -4.98
N TRP A 116 -3.62 -10.45 -4.82
CA TRP A 116 -2.31 -9.89 -4.52
C TRP A 116 -1.56 -9.56 -5.80
N LEU A 117 -1.04 -8.34 -5.86
CA LEU A 117 -0.10 -7.90 -6.88
C LEU A 117 1.31 -8.15 -6.35
N ASP A 118 2.16 -8.71 -7.21
CA ASP A 118 3.60 -8.85 -6.95
C ASP A 118 4.33 -7.51 -6.99
#